data_AF-A0ABD2ZI12-F1
#
_entry.id   AF-A0ABD2ZI12-F1
#
_cell.length_a   1.000
_cell.length_b   1.000
_cell.length_c   1.000
_cell.angle_alpha   90.00
_cell.angle_beta   90.00
_cell.angle_gamma   90.00
#
_symmetry.space_group_name_H-M   'P 1'
#
loop_
_entity.id
_entity.type
_entity.pdbx_description
1 polymer ?
#
loop_
_entity_poly.entity_id
_entity_poly.type
_entity_poly.pdbx_seq_one_letter_code
_entity_poly.pdbx_strand_id
1 'polypeptide(L)'
;MFLKDFGMNFLSYRPLSNCSCGAIHQLAEFHEIDRVMDFLQGLNDSYSNVHSDILLIDPLPPVARVYYLLLQEELHRSLELDLVGMLSQHSANINDDSLVT
;
A
#
# COMPACT_ATOMS: atom_id res chain seq x y z
N MET A 1 -11.15 -2.00 0.62
CA MET A 1 -11.24 -1.23 -0.63
C MET A 1 -9.86 -1.34 -1.24
N PHE A 2 -9.71 -1.77 -2.49
CA PHE A 2 -8.45 -2.13 -3.18
C PHE A 2 -7.70 -3.40 -2.70
N LEU A 3 -7.18 -3.49 -1.47
CA LEU A 3 -6.41 -4.68 -1.04
C LEU A 3 -7.21 -6.00 -0.97
N LYS A 4 -8.55 -5.94 -0.95
CA LYS A 4 -9.44 -7.12 -0.99
C LYS A 4 -9.66 -7.67 -2.41
N ASP A 5 -9.66 -6.79 -3.42
CA ASP A 5 -9.87 -7.17 -4.83
C ASP A 5 -8.57 -7.64 -5.48
N PHE A 6 -7.43 -7.14 -4.99
CA PHE A 6 -6.11 -7.75 -5.24
C PHE A 6 -5.91 -9.10 -4.52
N GLY A 7 -7.00 -9.64 -3.97
CA GLY A 7 -7.08 -10.86 -3.18
C GLY A 7 -6.40 -12.05 -3.82
N MET A 8 -5.13 -12.20 -3.48
CA MET A 8 -4.46 -13.45 -3.15
C MET A 8 -4.37 -14.51 -4.25
N ASN A 9 -3.23 -14.50 -4.93
CA ASN A 9 -2.49 -15.75 -5.10
C ASN A 9 -1.18 -15.78 -4.30
N PHE A 10 -1.13 -15.07 -3.16
CA PHE A 10 -0.06 -15.24 -2.17
C PHE A 10 -0.03 -16.68 -1.61
N LEU A 11 -1.17 -17.38 -1.64
CA LEU A 11 -1.30 -18.79 -1.26
C LEU A 11 -0.80 -19.76 -2.33
N SER A 12 -0.51 -19.31 -3.55
CA SER A 12 0.31 -20.07 -4.50
C SER A 12 1.80 -19.91 -4.16
N TYR A 13 2.14 -19.96 -2.87
CA TYR A 13 3.51 -20.09 -2.43
C TYR A 13 3.99 -21.47 -2.84
N ARG A 14 4.59 -21.58 -4.02
CA ARG A 14 5.37 -22.76 -4.37
C ARG A 14 6.77 -22.55 -3.78
N PRO A 15 7.13 -23.26 -2.69
CA PRO A 15 8.50 -23.23 -2.22
C PRO A 15 9.41 -23.74 -3.33
N LEU A 16 10.45 -22.97 -3.66
CA LEU A 16 11.54 -23.46 -4.49
C LEU A 16 12.15 -24.69 -3.77
N SER A 17 12.25 -25.82 -4.47
CA SER A 17 12.74 -27.07 -3.88
C SER A 17 14.18 -26.88 -3.39
N ASN A 18 14.51 -27.26 -2.15
CA ASN A 18 15.86 -27.02 -1.59
C ASN A 18 16.98 -27.62 -2.47
N CYS A 19 17.97 -26.79 -2.83
CA CYS A 19 19.26 -27.21 -3.40
C CYS A 19 20.36 -26.89 -2.39
N SER A 20 21.37 -27.75 -2.27
CA SER A 20 22.61 -27.45 -1.53
C SER A 20 23.51 -26.46 -2.27
N CYS A 21 23.21 -26.19 -3.53
CA CYS A 21 23.85 -25.18 -4.35
C CYS A 21 23.20 -23.81 -4.07
N GLY A 22 23.97 -22.81 -3.65
CA GLY A 22 23.46 -21.46 -3.35
C GLY A 22 22.72 -20.74 -4.49
N ALA A 23 22.62 -21.34 -5.68
CA ALA A 23 21.84 -20.89 -6.81
C ALA A 23 20.35 -20.66 -6.48
N ILE A 24 19.78 -21.43 -5.55
CA ILE A 24 18.39 -21.25 -5.14
C ILE A 24 18.18 -19.99 -4.31
N HIS A 25 19.20 -19.50 -3.61
CA HIS A 25 19.12 -18.24 -2.89
C HIS A 25 18.99 -17.07 -3.86
N GLN A 26 19.86 -17.00 -4.89
CA GLN A 26 19.76 -15.97 -5.93
C GLN A 26 18.43 -16.08 -6.70
N LEU A 27 18.00 -17.29 -7.04
CA LEU A 27 16.71 -17.47 -7.72
C LEU A 27 15.53 -17.00 -6.86
N ALA A 28 15.59 -17.23 -5.54
CA ALA A 28 14.56 -16.75 -4.62
C ALA A 28 14.53 -15.21 -4.56
N GLU A 29 15.69 -14.55 -4.54
CA GLU A 29 15.78 -13.09 -4.57
C GLU A 29 15.18 -12.50 -5.85
N PHE A 30 15.56 -13.01 -7.02
CA PHE A 30 14.97 -12.57 -8.30
C PHE A 30 13.45 -12.80 -8.33
N HIS A 31 13.00 -13.96 -7.83
CA HIS A 31 11.58 -14.29 -7.80
C HIS A 31 10.79 -13.40 -6.80
N GLU A 32 11.40 -12.92 -5.72
CA GLU A 32 10.79 -11.89 -4.86
C GLU A 32 10.68 -10.54 -5.60
N ILE A 33 11.71 -10.12 -6.34
CA ILE A 33 11.69 -8.87 -7.11
C ILE A 33 10.58 -8.91 -8.17
N ASP A 34 10.50 -9.98 -8.96
CA ASP A 34 9.46 -10.14 -9.99
C ASP A 34 8.06 -10.03 -9.40
N ARG A 35 7.84 -10.65 -8.23
CA ARG A 35 6.54 -10.58 -7.54
C ARG A 35 6.22 -9.19 -7.03
N VAL A 36 7.21 -8.44 -6.54
CA VAL A 36 7.00 -7.04 -6.15
C VAL A 36 6.59 -6.24 -7.38
N MET A 37 7.25 -6.43 -8.53
CA MET A 37 6.92 -5.73 -9.76
C MET A 37 5.53 -6.08 -10.30
N ASP A 38 5.13 -7.36 -10.27
CA ASP A 38 3.79 -7.80 -10.66
C ASP A 38 2.73 -7.22 -9.73
N PHE A 39 3.03 -7.18 -8.43
CA PHE A 39 2.14 -6.59 -7.43
C PHE A 39 1.98 -5.09 -7.66
N LEU A 40 3.08 -4.36 -7.90
CA LEU A 40 3.07 -2.92 -8.17
C LEU A 40 2.33 -2.56 -9.46
N GLN A 41 2.48 -3.35 -10.53
CA GLN A 41 1.75 -3.16 -11.81
C GLN A 41 0.23 -3.27 -11.67
N GLY A 42 -0.23 -4.04 -10.68
CA GLY A 42 -1.66 -4.24 -10.43
C GLY A 42 -2.30 -3.20 -9.51
N LEU A 43 -1.53 -2.25 -8.98
CA LEU A 43 -2.06 -1.18 -8.12
C LEU A 43 -2.75 -0.10 -8.95
N ASN A 44 -3.76 0.53 -8.33
CA ASN A 44 -4.46 1.67 -8.92
C ASN A 44 -3.58 2.94 -8.89
N ASP A 45 -3.75 3.85 -9.85
CA ASP A 45 -2.98 5.11 -9.99
C ASP A 45 -3.03 6.00 -8.73
N SER A 46 -4.07 5.84 -7.91
CA SER A 46 -4.21 6.52 -6.62
C SER A 46 -3.07 6.22 -5.64
N TYR A 47 -2.32 5.12 -5.83
CA TYR A 47 -1.18 4.71 -5.02
C TYR A 47 0.18 5.07 -5.64
N SER A 48 0.21 5.94 -6.65
CA SER A 48 1.44 6.37 -7.36
C SER A 48 2.56 6.90 -6.45
N ASN A 49 2.21 7.57 -5.34
CA ASN A 49 3.19 8.01 -4.34
C ASN A 49 3.87 6.82 -3.65
N VAL A 50 3.08 5.90 -3.09
CA VAL A 50 3.59 4.67 -2.44
C VAL A 50 4.37 3.81 -3.43
N HIS A 51 3.92 3.73 -4.69
CA HIS A 51 4.63 3.05 -5.77
C HIS A 51 6.03 3.64 -5.98
N SER A 52 6.13 4.97 -6.05
CA SER A 52 7.42 5.67 -6.21
C SER A 52 8.32 5.45 -4.99
N ASP A 53 7.76 5.53 -3.79
CA ASP A 53 8.51 5.31 -2.55
C ASP A 53 9.07 3.89 -2.45
N ILE A 54 8.32 2.88 -2.87
CA ILE A 54 8.78 1.49 -2.87
C ILE A 54 9.95 1.30 -3.84
N LEU A 55 9.88 1.89 -5.05
CA LEU A 55 10.94 1.79 -6.06
C LEU A 55 12.24 2.50 -5.64
N LEU A 56 12.18 3.40 -4.67
CA LEU A 56 13.36 4.10 -4.12
C LEU A 56 14.07 3.31 -3.01
N ILE A 57 13.50 2.20 -2.54
CA ILE A 57 14.10 1.36 -1.50
C ILE A 57 15.07 0.37 -2.14
N ASP A 58 16.36 0.43 -1.77
CA ASP A 58 17.41 -0.49 -2.20
C ASP A 58 18.02 -1.25 -0.99
N PRO A 59 17.94 -2.60 -0.94
CA PRO A 59 17.30 -3.49 -1.92
C PRO A 59 15.77 -3.45 -1.84
N LEU A 60 15.12 -3.73 -2.97
CA LEU A 60 13.66 -3.71 -3.09
C LEU A 60 13.00 -4.55 -1.98
N PRO A 61 12.01 -4.02 -1.26
CA PRO A 61 11.46 -4.70 -0.10
C PRO A 61 10.67 -5.94 -0.52
N PRO A 62 10.60 -6.99 0.33
CA PRO A 62 9.80 -8.18 0.03
C PRO A 62 8.31 -7.82 -0.09
N VAL A 63 7.57 -8.63 -0.85
CA VAL A 63 6.13 -8.42 -1.13
C VAL A 63 5.30 -8.21 0.14
N ALA A 64 5.63 -8.93 1.21
CA ALA A 64 4.94 -8.80 2.50
C ALA A 64 5.08 -7.38 3.10
N ARG A 65 6.26 -6.75 2.95
CA ARG A 65 6.48 -5.38 3.42
C ARG A 65 5.79 -4.37 2.52
N VAL A 66 5.77 -4.59 1.21
CA VAL A 66 5.01 -3.79 0.25
C VAL A 66 3.52 -3.78 0.59
N TYR A 67 2.95 -4.95 0.92
CA TYR A 67 1.56 -5.05 1.39
C TYR A 67 1.31 -4.22 2.65
N TYR A 68 2.22 -4.30 3.64
CA TYR A 68 2.10 -3.53 4.87
C TYR A 68 2.12 -2.01 4.62
N LEU A 69 2.99 -1.53 3.72
CA LEU A 69 3.07 -0.12 3.35
C LEU A 69 1.76 0.38 2.73
N LEU A 70 1.13 -0.41 1.86
CA LEU A 70 -0.16 -0.06 1.29
C LEU A 70 -1.29 -0.08 2.31
N LEU A 71 -1.30 -1.04 3.23
CA LEU A 71 -2.28 -1.08 4.30
C LEU A 71 -2.17 0.17 5.18
N GLN A 72 -0.95 0.59 5.46
CA GLN A 72 -0.69 1.81 6.22
C GLN A 72 -1.18 3.06 5.47
N GLU A 73 -0.94 3.14 4.16
CA GLU A 73 -1.45 4.23 3.31
C GLU A 73 -2.99 4.28 3.31
N GLU A 74 -3.66 3.12 3.17
CA GLU A 74 -5.13 3.06 3.21
C GLU A 74 -5.69 3.58 4.54
N LEU A 75 -5.08 3.19 5.66
CA LEU A 75 -5.44 3.67 6.98
C LEU A 75 -5.20 5.17 7.10
N HIS A 76 -4.06 5.66 6.62
CA HIS A 76 -3.73 7.08 6.68
C HIS A 76 -4.77 7.93 5.94
N ARG A 77 -5.10 7.55 4.69
CA ARG A 77 -6.14 8.23 3.90
C ARG A 77 -7.51 8.19 4.56
N SER A 78 -7.86 7.08 5.20
CA SER A 78 -9.14 6.98 5.91
C SER A 78 -9.24 7.99 7.06
N LEU A 79 -8.16 8.16 7.82
CA LEU A 79 -8.10 9.12 8.92
C LEU A 79 -8.06 10.57 8.42
N GLU A 80 -7.37 10.84 7.31
CA GLU A 80 -7.36 12.17 6.69
C GLU A 80 -8.77 12.58 6.24
N LEU A 81 -9.52 11.67 5.62
CA LEU A 81 -10.91 11.91 5.23
C LEU A 81 -11.81 12.20 6.44
N ASP A 82 -11.65 11.45 7.53
CA ASP A 82 -12.40 11.67 8.76
C ASP A 82 -12.08 13.04 9.39
N LEU A 83 -10.81 13.44 9.42
CA LEU A 83 -10.39 14.74 9.95
C LEU A 83 -10.93 15.90 9.11
N VAL A 84 -10.86 15.80 7.77
CA VAL A 84 -11.43 16.80 6.86
C VAL A 84 -12.94 16.91 7.05
N GLY A 85 -13.62 15.78 7.24
CA GLY A 85 -15.05 15.76 7.58
C GLY A 85 -15.36 16.51 8.88
N MET A 86 -14.56 16.30 9.93
CA MET A 86 -14.72 17.00 11.21
C MET A 86 -14.45 18.51 11.11
N LEU A 87 -13.44 18.93 10.33
CA LEU A 87 -13.13 20.35 10.13
C LEU A 87 -14.23 21.07 9.35
N SER A 88 -14.81 20.43 8.33
CA SER A 88 -15.86 21.02 7.49
C SER A 88 -17.15 21.34 8.27
N GLN A 89 -17.48 20.53 9.27
CA GLN A 89 -18.65 20.76 10.14
C GLN A 89 -18.47 21.96 11.08
N HIS A 90 -17.24 22.27 11.50
CA HIS A 90 -16.98 23.40 12.40
C HIS A 90 -17.13 24.75 11.69
N SER A 91 -16.75 24.83 10.40
CA SER A 91 -16.93 26.02 9.56
C SER A 91 -18.40 26.33 9.22
N ALA A 92 -19.28 25.33 9.20
CA ALA A 92 -20.71 25.54 8.92
C ALA A 92 -21.50 26.11 10.11
N ASN A 93 -20.97 26.01 11.34
CA ASN A 93 -21.66 26.42 12.57
C ASN A 93 -21.33 27.85 13.05
N ILE A 94 -20.44 28.60 12.38
CA ILE A 94 -20.03 29.95 12.83
C ILE A 94 -20.84 31.08 12.17
N ASN A 95 -21.66 30.79 11.14
CA ASN A 95 -22.29 31.83 10.31
C ASN A 95 -23.76 32.17 10.65
N ASP A 96 -24.33 31.72 11.78
CA ASP A 96 -25.77 31.89 12.06
C ASP A 96 -26.11 32.63 13.38
N ASP A 97 -25.19 33.45 13.93
CA ASP A 97 -25.43 34.25 15.16
C ASP A 97 -25.06 35.74 15.04
N SER A 98 -25.09 36.31 13.82
CA SER A 98 -24.90 37.76 13.64
C SER A 98 -26.00 38.40 12.80
N LEU A 99 -27.24 38.33 13.27
CA LEU A 99 -28.22 39.40 13.05
C LEU A 99 -29.32 39.43 14.12
N VAL A 100 -28.94 39.65 15.38
CA VAL A 100 -29.85 40.22 16.38
C VAL A 100 -29.12 41.30 17.15
N THR A 101 -29.17 42.53 16.65
CA THR A 101 -29.37 43.75 17.46
C THR A 101 -29.93 44.84 16.55
#